data_AF-E1RDV0-F1
#
_entry.id   AF-E1RDV0-F1
#
_cell.length_a   1.000
_cell.length_b   1.000
_cell.length_c   1.000
_cell.angle_alpha   90.00
_cell.angle_beta   90.00
_cell.angle_gamma   90.00
#
_symmetry.space_group_name_H-M   'P 1'
#
loop_
_entity.id
_entity.type
_entity.pdbx_description
1 polymer ?
#
loop_
_entity_poly.entity_id
_entity_poly.type
_entity_poly.pdbx_seq_one_letter_code
_entity_poly.pdbx_strand_id
1 'polypeptide(L)' 'MEPELEEMLKDLLWLNSVIATELIQITENTSQILRKEDIPESCRVEHAELRKRALEIAEKCHPCQALKDHLEKHQ' A
#
# COMPACT_ATOMS: atom_id res chain seq x y z
N MET A 1 -19.89 -9.39 16.87
CA MET A 1 -19.40 -10.06 15.65
C MET A 1 -18.74 -11.35 16.12
N GLU A 2 -18.88 -12.47 15.40
CA GLU A 2 -18.18 -13.69 15.79
C GLU A 2 -16.66 -13.46 15.70
N PRO A 3 -15.86 -13.88 16.71
CA PRO A 3 -14.43 -13.59 16.74
C PRO A 3 -13.67 -14.04 15.48
N GLU A 4 -14.04 -15.18 14.92
CA GLU A 4 -13.45 -15.71 13.68
C GLU A 4 -13.75 -14.83 12.46
N LEU A 5 -14.98 -14.33 12.34
CA LEU A 5 -15.34 -13.39 11.27
C LEU A 5 -14.58 -12.07 11.39
N GLU A 6 -14.36 -11.57 12.62
CA GLU A 6 -13.57 -10.37 12.85
C GLU A 6 -12.10 -10.54 12.42
N GLU A 7 -11.49 -11.68 12.74
CA GLU A 7 -10.12 -12.00 12.33
C GLU A 7 -10.00 -12.11 10.81
N MET A 8 -10.91 -12.83 10.15
CA MET A 8 -10.93 -12.95 8.68
C MET A 8 -11.04 -11.58 8.00
N LEU A 9 -11.84 -10.66 8.56
CA LEU A 9 -11.97 -9.30 8.03
C LEU A 9 -10.69 -8.48 8.23
N LYS A 10 -10.01 -8.62 9.36
CA LYS A 10 -8.71 -7.96 9.61
C LYS A 10 -7.65 -8.45 8.63
N ASP A 11 -7.57 -9.75 8.39
CA ASP A 11 -6.65 -10.35 7.42
C ASP A 11 -6.93 -9.86 6.00
N LEU A 12 -8.21 -9.80 5.63
CA LEU A 12 -8.64 -9.32 4.32
C LEU A 12 -8.28 -7.83 4.13
N LEU A 13 -8.50 -6.99 5.14
CA LEU A 13 -8.14 -5.57 5.11
C LEU A 13 -6.63 -5.36 5.04
N TRP A 14 -5.86 -6.17 5.77
CA TRP A 14 -4.41 -6.15 5.71
C TRP A 14 -3.90 -6.54 4.31
N LEU A 15 -4.38 -7.64 3.75
CA LEU A 15 -4.00 -8.11 2.41
C LEU A 15 -4.37 -7.09 1.32
N ASN A 16 -5.55 -6.48 1.41
CA ASN A 16 -5.96 -5.42 0.46
C ASN A 16 -5.06 -4.20 0.56
N SER A 17 -4.56 -3.86 1.75
CA SER A 17 -3.62 -2.75 1.92
C SER A 17 -2.29 -3.05 1.23
N VAL A 18 -1.78 -4.29 1.35
CA VAL A 18 -0.59 -4.75 0.61
C VAL A 18 -0.81 -4.63 -0.90
N ILE A 19 -1.91 -5.19 -1.42
CA ILE A 19 -2.25 -5.16 -2.85
C ILE A 19 -2.33 -3.71 -3.36
N ALA A 20 -2.99 -2.82 -2.62
CA ALA A 20 -3.11 -1.42 -2.99
C ALA A 20 -1.73 -0.75 -3.14
N THR A 21 -0.82 -1.00 -2.20
CA THR A 21 0.53 -0.43 -2.25
C THR A 21 1.38 -0.96 -3.40
N GLU A 22 1.25 -2.25 -3.74
CA GLU A 22 1.91 -2.84 -4.91
C GLU A 22 1.37 -2.27 -6.23
N LEU A 23 0.06 -2.09 -6.34
CA LEU A 23 -0.57 -1.53 -7.54
C LEU A 23 -0.15 -0.07 -7.79
N ILE A 24 -0.01 0.73 -6.73
CA ILE A 24 0.55 2.08 -6.83
C ILE A 24 1.97 2.02 -7.39
N GLN A 25 2.83 1.14 -6.85
CA GLN A 25 4.20 0.99 -7.34
C GLN A 25 4.27 0.54 -8.80
N ILE A 26 3.48 -0.46 -9.18
CA ILE A 26 3.40 -0.94 -10.57
C ILE A 26 2.95 0.20 -11.50
N THR A 27 1.99 1.03 -11.05
CA THR A 27 1.50 2.17 -11.82
C THR A 27 2.59 3.21 -12.03
N GLU A 28 3.33 3.57 -10.98
CA GLU A 28 4.47 4.49 -11.05
C GLU A 28 5.55 3.98 -11.99
N ASN A 29 5.98 2.72 -11.82
CA ASN A 29 7.01 2.09 -12.64
C ASN A 29 6.57 2.04 -14.12
N THR A 30 5.31 1.67 -14.38
CA THR A 30 4.77 1.61 -15.74
C THR A 30 4.70 3.01 -16.37
N SER A 31 4.30 4.02 -15.61
CA SER A 31 4.28 5.42 -16.07
C SER A 31 5.67 5.92 -16.42
N GLN A 32 6.68 5.66 -15.58
CA GLN A 32 8.07 6.02 -15.87
C GLN A 32 8.58 5.35 -17.15
N ILE A 33 8.32 4.05 -17.32
CA ILE A 33 8.72 3.30 -18.53
C ILE A 33 8.09 3.90 -19.79
N LEU A 34 6.78 4.21 -19.74
CA LEU A 34 6.05 4.74 -20.88
C LEU A 34 6.50 6.15 -21.26
N ARG A 35 6.73 7.00 -20.27
CA ARG A 35 7.13 8.39 -20.50
C ARG A 35 8.62 8.55 -20.80
N LYS A 36 9.44 7.58 -20.39
CA LYS A 36 10.92 7.65 -20.40
C LYS A 36 11.46 8.84 -19.59
N GLU A 37 10.71 9.23 -18.57
CA GLU A 37 10.99 10.30 -17.62
C GLU A 37 10.43 9.90 -16.26
N ASP A 38 10.78 10.64 -15.22
CA ASP A 38 10.20 10.44 -13.90
C ASP A 38 8.70 10.73 -13.88
N ILE A 39 7.99 10.08 -12.94
CA ILE A 39 6.60 10.41 -12.67
C ILE A 39 6.47 11.87 -12.23
N PRO A 40 5.39 12.57 -12.63
CA PRO A 40 5.13 13.94 -12.18
C PRO A 40 5.11 14.04 -10.66
N GLU A 41 5.62 15.14 -10.11
CA GLU A 41 5.65 15.40 -8.67
C GLU A 41 4.27 15.26 -8.03
N SER A 42 3.23 15.77 -8.70
CA SER A 42 1.85 15.67 -8.23
C SER A 42 1.42 14.21 -8.03
N CYS A 43 1.75 13.33 -8.98
CA CYS A 43 1.45 11.90 -8.84
C CYS A 43 2.22 11.27 -7.68
N ARG A 44 3.51 11.62 -7.51
CA ARG A 44 4.33 11.08 -6.42
C ARG A 44 3.77 11.45 -5.05
N VAL A 45 3.37 12.71 -4.87
CA VAL A 45 2.75 13.20 -3.62
C VAL A 45 1.41 12.50 -3.36
N GLU A 46 0.53 12.43 -4.36
CA GLU A 46 -0.76 11.76 -4.23
C GLU A 46 -0.61 10.27 -3.88
N HIS A 47 0.29 9.57 -4.56
CA HIS A 47 0.57 8.16 -4.31
C HIS A 47 1.21 7.91 -2.94
N ALA A 48 2.07 8.82 -2.46
CA ALA A 48 2.62 8.73 -1.12
C ALA A 48 1.53 8.83 -0.04
N GLU A 49 0.56 9.75 -0.21
CA GLU A 49 -0.58 9.86 0.70
C GLU A 49 -1.48 8.62 0.66
N LEU A 50 -1.72 8.05 -0.53
CA LEU A 50 -2.48 6.80 -0.67
C LEU A 50 -1.77 5.61 0.01
N ARG A 51 -0.45 5.46 -0.18
CA ARG A 51 0.34 4.42 0.50
C ARG A 51 0.29 4.58 2.01
N LYS A 52 0.47 5.80 2.52
CA LYS A 52 0.36 6.11 3.95
C LYS A 52 -1.01 5.71 4.49
N ARG A 53 -2.09 6.02 3.75
CA ARG A 53 -3.43 5.65 4.18
C ARG A 53 -3.66 4.14 4.21
N ALA A 54 -3.13 3.40 3.23
CA ALA A 54 -3.18 1.94 3.23
C ALA A 54 -2.43 1.35 4.44
N LEU A 55 -1.25 1.89 4.76
CA LEU A 55 -0.50 1.52 5.96
C LEU A 55 -1.29 1.74 7.25
N GLU A 56 -1.92 2.91 7.41
CA GLU A 56 -2.76 3.21 8.58
C GLU A 56 -3.94 2.24 8.74
N ILE A 57 -4.49 1.74 7.64
CA ILE A 57 -5.57 0.72 7.66
C ILE A 57 -4.99 -0.63 8.09
N ALA A 58 -3.87 -1.04 7.48
CA ALA A 58 -3.20 -2.29 7.80
C ALA A 58 -2.76 -2.36 9.27
N GLU A 59 -2.12 -1.31 9.80
CA GLU A 59 -1.64 -1.26 11.19
C GLU A 59 -2.77 -1.37 12.22
N LYS A 60 -3.95 -0.80 11.91
CA LYS A 60 -5.14 -0.93 12.76
C LYS A 60 -5.71 -2.34 12.79
N CYS A 61 -5.58 -3.08 11.70
CA CYS A 61 -6.12 -4.43 11.56
C CYS A 61 -5.15 -5.47 12.11
N HIS A 62 -3.86 -5.29 11.82
CA HIS A 62 -2.75 -6.12 12.25
C HIS A 62 -1.54 -5.22 12.49
N PRO A 63 -1.17 -4.93 13.75
CA PRO A 63 0.06 -4.20 14.07
C PRO A 63 1.26 -5.11 13.76
N CYS A 64 1.61 -5.19 12.48
CA CYS A 64 2.66 -6.02 11.94
C CYS A 64 3.63 -5.12 11.18
N GLN A 65 4.87 -5.12 11.66
CA GLN A 65 5.97 -4.34 11.09
C GLN A 65 6.31 -4.79 9.64
N ALA A 66 5.91 -6.00 9.23
CA ALA A 66 6.27 -6.58 7.94
C ALA A 66 5.81 -5.77 6.73
N LEU A 67 4.60 -5.17 6.75
CA LEU A 67 4.16 -4.34 5.61
C LEU A 67 4.94 -3.03 5.54
N LYS A 68 5.22 -2.42 6.69
CA LYS A 68 6.03 -1.20 6.77
C LYS A 68 7.45 -1.45 6.26
N ASP A 69 8.10 -2.51 6.76
CA ASP A 69 9.43 -2.93 6.32
C ASP A 69 9.47 -3.30 4.83
N HIS A 70 8.37 -3.87 4.30
CA HIS A 70 8.24 -4.19 2.88
C HIS A 70 8.19 -2.93 2.03
N LEU A 71 7.44 -1.90 2.45
CA LEU A 71 7.36 -0.63 1.72
C LEU A 71 8.63 0.20 1.80
N GLU A 72 9.33 0.18 2.93
CA GLU A 72 10.62 0.87 3.08
C GLU A 72 11.69 0.31 2.13
N LYS A 73 11.60 -0.96 1.71
CA LYS A 73 12.51 -1.54 0.71
C LYS A 73 12.25 -1.07 -0.72
N HIS A 74 11.11 -0.44 -0.96
CA HIS A 74 10.72 0.05 -2.29
C HIS A 74 10.99 1.55 -2.49
N GLN A 75 11.32 2.28 -1.42
CA GLN A 75 11.78 3.68 -1.48
C GLN A 75 13.28 3.75 -1.77
#